data_AF-A0A849G235-F1
#
_entry.id   AF-A0A849G235-F1
#
_cell.length_a   1.000
_cell.length_b   1.000
_cell.length_c   1.000
_cell.angle_alpha   90.00
_cell.angle_beta   90.00
_cell.angle_gamma   90.00
#
_symmetry.space_group_name_H-M   'P 1'
#
loop_
_entity.id
_entity.type
_entity.pdbx_description
1 polymer ?
#
loop_
_entity_poly.entity_id
_entity_poly.type
_entity_poly.pdbx_seq_one_letter_code
_entity_poly.pdbx_strand_id
1 'polypeptide(L)'
;VLILMLAGPVSATEHGVADYGHLLNDCYVSAAEAEARTACLGTMSTACMDSQDGGHTTIGMTSCLSAEAAVWDGHLNAEYRATRDWARAADEDEATHFPEFAVRAEKLLEAQRAWIAFRDAECALDYAEWGSGSMRNIAYADCMMQMTAERTIELRRMREMFQ
;
A
#
# COMPACT_ATOMS: atom_id res chain seq x y z
N VAL A 1 26.34 19.85 -26.18
CA VAL A 1 26.23 19.91 -24.71
C VAL A 1 25.77 18.53 -24.26
N LEU A 2 26.70 17.70 -23.78
CA LEU A 2 26.39 16.37 -23.26
C LEU A 2 25.91 16.56 -21.82
N ILE A 3 24.61 16.40 -21.58
CA ILE A 3 24.04 16.52 -20.23
C ILE A 3 24.37 15.22 -19.50
N LEU A 4 25.36 15.25 -18.61
CA LEU A 4 25.56 14.21 -17.60
C LEU A 4 24.36 14.27 -16.64
N MET A 5 23.47 13.28 -16.68
CA MET A 5 22.51 13.08 -15.60
C MET A 5 23.27 12.52 -14.39
N LEU A 6 23.52 13.35 -13.39
CA LEU A 6 23.98 12.88 -12.09
C LEU A 6 22.81 12.16 -11.43
N ALA A 7 22.87 10.83 -11.37
CA ALA A 7 21.97 10.05 -10.52
C ALA A 7 22.18 10.53 -9.07
N GLY A 8 21.14 11.14 -8.48
CA GLY A 8 21.16 11.52 -7.09
C GLY A 8 21.30 10.29 -6.19
N PRO A 9 21.66 10.47 -4.90
CA PRO A 9 21.68 9.37 -3.96
C PRO A 9 20.27 8.78 -3.86
N VAL A 10 20.14 7.51 -4.24
CA VAL A 10 18.91 6.73 -4.08
C VAL A 10 18.67 6.56 -2.58
N SER A 11 17.44 6.82 -2.13
CA SER A 11 17.07 6.70 -0.70
C SER A 11 17.14 5.24 -0.23
N ALA A 12 17.29 5.00 1.07
CA ALA A 12 17.29 3.64 1.63
C ALA A 12 15.96 2.91 1.36
N THR A 13 14.85 3.65 1.29
CA THR A 13 13.54 3.15 0.88
C THR A 13 13.54 2.68 -0.57
N GLU A 14 14.08 3.47 -1.50
CA GLU A 14 14.17 3.09 -2.91
C GLU A 14 15.09 1.90 -3.15
N HIS A 15 16.20 1.78 -2.40
CA HIS A 15 17.04 0.58 -2.43
C HIS A 15 16.25 -0.65 -1.96
N GLY A 16 15.53 -0.53 -0.83
CA GLY A 16 14.69 -1.62 -0.32
C GLY A 16 13.65 -2.08 -1.35
N VAL A 17 12.99 -1.14 -2.02
CA VAL A 17 12.04 -1.42 -3.12
C VAL A 17 12.73 -2.15 -4.28
N ALA A 18 13.89 -1.67 -4.71
CA ALA A 18 14.62 -2.23 -5.84
C ALA A 18 15.10 -3.66 -5.58
N ASP A 19 15.63 -3.93 -4.38
CA ASP A 19 16.26 -5.20 -4.06
C ASP A 19 15.24 -6.26 -3.61
N TYR A 20 14.23 -5.88 -2.83
CA TYR A 20 13.30 -6.82 -2.18
C TYR A 20 11.86 -6.75 -2.70
N GLY A 21 11.49 -5.73 -3.48
CA GLY A 21 10.10 -5.53 -3.93
C GLY A 21 9.52 -6.68 -4.73
N HIS A 22 10.34 -7.45 -5.43
CA HIS A 22 9.90 -8.62 -6.19
C HIS A 22 9.25 -9.69 -5.30
N LEU A 23 9.70 -9.86 -4.04
CA LEU A 23 9.17 -10.87 -3.11
C LEU A 23 7.69 -10.62 -2.80
N LEU A 24 7.34 -9.35 -2.51
CA LEU A 24 5.96 -8.97 -2.29
C LEU A 24 5.15 -9.05 -3.58
N ASN A 25 5.68 -8.55 -4.71
CA ASN A 25 4.98 -8.62 -5.99
C ASN A 25 4.63 -10.07 -6.36
N ASP A 26 5.58 -10.99 -6.29
CA ASP A 26 5.41 -12.41 -6.62
C ASP A 26 4.41 -13.09 -5.68
N CYS A 27 4.46 -12.79 -4.38
CA CYS A 27 3.45 -13.25 -3.43
C CYS A 27 2.05 -12.72 -3.79
N TYR A 28 1.93 -11.41 -4.02
CA TYR A 28 0.65 -10.76 -4.26
C TYR A 28 -0.04 -11.26 -5.53
N VAL A 29 0.72 -11.46 -6.62
CA VAL A 29 0.16 -11.94 -7.89
C VAL A 29 -0.20 -13.43 -7.87
N SER A 30 0.52 -14.24 -7.08
CA SER A 30 0.27 -15.68 -6.97
C SER A 30 -0.84 -16.04 -5.97
N ALA A 31 -1.13 -15.15 -5.01
CA ALA A 31 -2.21 -15.33 -4.06
C ALA A 31 -3.59 -15.32 -4.74
N ALA A 32 -4.33 -16.42 -4.64
CA ALA A 32 -5.65 -16.56 -5.26
C ALA A 32 -6.72 -15.71 -4.55
N GLU A 33 -6.81 -15.85 -3.22
CA GLU A 33 -7.87 -15.26 -2.40
C GLU A 33 -7.36 -14.14 -1.50
N ALA A 34 -8.28 -13.35 -0.94
CA ALA A 34 -7.96 -12.24 -0.03
C ALA A 34 -7.09 -12.67 1.16
N GLU A 35 -7.40 -13.81 1.80
CA GLU A 35 -6.62 -14.34 2.93
C GLU A 35 -5.18 -14.66 2.54
N ALA A 36 -4.97 -15.23 1.34
CA ALA A 36 -3.64 -15.51 0.82
C ALA A 36 -2.87 -14.21 0.51
N ARG A 37 -3.56 -13.14 0.07
CA ARG A 37 -2.94 -11.82 -0.15
C ARG A 37 -2.52 -11.18 1.18
N THR A 38 -3.30 -11.34 2.24
CA THR A 38 -2.92 -10.87 3.59
C THR A 38 -1.64 -11.54 4.07
N ALA A 39 -1.41 -12.81 3.74
CA ALA A 39 -0.18 -13.53 4.10
C ALA A 39 1.09 -12.98 3.42
N CYS A 40 0.96 -12.10 2.42
CA CYS A 40 2.11 -11.43 1.81
C CYS A 40 2.67 -10.26 2.64
N LEU A 41 1.90 -9.76 3.60
CA LEU A 41 2.30 -8.69 4.49
C LEU A 41 3.52 -9.10 5.32
N GLY A 42 4.55 -8.26 5.32
CA GLY A 42 5.78 -8.47 6.05
C GLY A 42 6.81 -9.34 5.32
N THR A 43 6.45 -9.97 4.19
CA THR A 43 7.37 -10.89 3.48
C THR A 43 8.62 -10.18 2.96
N MET A 44 8.43 -9.01 2.35
CA MET A 44 9.50 -8.19 1.80
C MET A 44 10.32 -7.54 2.91
N SER A 45 9.67 -6.92 3.89
CA SER A 45 10.35 -6.21 4.98
C SER A 45 11.14 -7.16 5.87
N THR A 46 10.65 -8.37 6.13
CA THR A 46 11.40 -9.43 6.85
C THR A 46 12.68 -9.80 6.10
N ALA A 47 12.57 -10.11 4.81
CA ALA A 47 13.73 -10.44 3.98
C ALA A 47 14.74 -9.28 3.91
N CYS A 48 14.24 -8.06 3.80
CA CYS A 48 15.02 -6.82 3.81
C CYS A 48 15.79 -6.63 5.13
N MET A 49 15.18 -6.89 6.29
CA MET A 49 15.84 -6.77 7.59
C MET A 49 16.90 -7.85 7.81
N ASP A 50 16.61 -9.09 7.40
CA ASP A 50 17.50 -10.23 7.60
C ASP A 50 18.73 -10.23 6.68
N SER A 51 18.62 -9.57 5.52
CA SER A 51 19.66 -9.62 4.48
C SER A 51 20.62 -8.43 4.48
N GLN A 52 20.29 -7.34 5.18
CA GLN A 52 21.09 -6.10 5.16
C GLN A 52 21.88 -5.89 6.44
N ASP A 53 23.10 -5.35 6.30
CA ASP A 53 23.86 -4.86 7.44
C ASP A 53 23.10 -3.70 8.11
N GLY A 54 22.91 -3.81 9.42
CA GLY A 54 22.07 -2.88 10.18
C GLY A 54 20.56 -2.97 9.92
N GLY A 55 20.06 -4.00 9.22
CA GLY A 55 18.62 -4.19 8.96
C GLY A 55 17.76 -4.27 10.21
N HIS A 56 18.31 -4.78 11.32
CA HIS A 56 17.68 -4.86 12.64
C HIS A 56 17.91 -3.63 13.55
N THR A 57 18.55 -2.57 13.03
CA THR A 57 18.59 -1.27 13.74
C THR A 57 17.27 -0.54 13.57
N THR A 58 16.95 0.42 14.44
CA THR A 58 15.71 1.21 14.29
C THR A 58 15.59 1.88 12.92
N ILE A 59 16.71 2.37 12.38
CA ILE A 59 16.74 3.00 11.06
C ILE A 59 16.53 1.95 9.96
N GLY A 60 17.21 0.79 10.05
CA GLY A 60 17.06 -0.32 9.11
C GLY A 60 15.63 -0.85 9.07
N MET A 61 15.04 -1.12 10.23
CA MET A 61 13.66 -1.60 10.36
C MET A 61 12.66 -0.61 9.76
N THR A 62 12.78 0.67 10.12
CA THR A 62 11.93 1.75 9.57
C THR A 62 12.04 1.82 8.05
N SER A 63 13.26 1.70 7.51
CA SER A 63 13.50 1.73 6.07
C SER A 63 12.87 0.53 5.35
N CYS A 64 13.04 -0.69 5.88
CA CYS A 64 12.47 -1.90 5.29
C CYS A 64 10.94 -1.89 5.31
N LEU A 65 10.31 -1.48 6.42
CA LEU A 65 8.86 -1.32 6.52
C LEU A 65 8.34 -0.25 5.55
N SER A 66 9.03 0.90 5.47
CA SER A 66 8.67 1.98 4.53
C SER A 66 8.80 1.55 3.07
N ALA A 67 9.81 0.72 2.75
CA ALA A 67 9.98 0.17 1.41
C ALA A 67 8.85 -0.78 1.03
N GLU A 68 8.44 -1.67 1.96
CA GLU A 68 7.29 -2.54 1.72
C GLU A 68 5.98 -1.74 1.60
N ALA A 69 5.76 -0.73 2.45
CA ALA A 69 4.62 0.18 2.34
C ALA A 69 4.55 0.85 0.95
N ALA A 70 5.69 1.23 0.36
CA ALA A 70 5.74 1.82 -0.97
C ALA A 70 5.34 0.83 -2.08
N VAL A 71 5.71 -0.45 -1.96
CA VAL A 71 5.26 -1.49 -2.91
C VAL A 71 3.77 -1.74 -2.77
N TRP A 72 3.26 -1.82 -1.53
CA TRP A 72 1.82 -1.89 -1.27
C TRP A 72 1.06 -0.68 -1.82
N ASP A 73 1.60 0.54 -1.73
CA ASP A 73 0.97 1.73 -2.30
C ASP A 73 0.88 1.66 -3.83
N GLY A 74 1.88 1.07 -4.48
CA GLY A 74 1.83 0.74 -5.91
C GLY A 74 0.65 -0.17 -6.26
N HIS A 75 0.47 -1.25 -5.51
CA HIS A 75 -0.68 -2.14 -5.66
C HIS A 75 -2.01 -1.45 -5.33
N LEU A 76 -2.07 -0.67 -4.24
CA LEU A 76 -3.26 0.10 -3.84
C LEU A 76 -3.75 1.00 -4.97
N ASN A 77 -2.83 1.74 -5.59
CA ASN A 77 -3.16 2.64 -6.69
C ASN A 77 -3.64 1.87 -7.94
N ALA A 78 -3.07 0.70 -8.22
CA ALA A 78 -3.52 -0.16 -9.31
C ALA A 78 -4.93 -0.72 -9.05
N GLU A 79 -5.19 -1.25 -7.86
CA GLU A 79 -6.48 -1.79 -7.47
C GLU A 79 -7.55 -0.69 -7.36
N TYR A 80 -7.21 0.49 -6.86
CA TYR A 80 -8.13 1.63 -6.85
C TYR A 80 -8.59 2.00 -8.25
N ARG A 81 -7.67 2.06 -9.24
CA ARG A 81 -8.02 2.32 -10.64
C ARG A 81 -8.94 1.23 -11.19
N ALA A 82 -8.57 -0.03 -11.02
CA ALA A 82 -9.35 -1.17 -11.50
C ALA A 82 -10.76 -1.19 -10.90
N THR A 83 -10.90 -1.01 -9.59
CA THR A 83 -12.19 -1.00 -8.88
C THR A 83 -13.02 0.23 -9.27
N ARG A 84 -12.39 1.38 -9.51
CA ARG A 84 -13.11 2.57 -9.97
C ARG A 84 -13.60 2.45 -11.41
N ASP A 85 -12.85 1.79 -12.30
CA ASP A 85 -13.30 1.52 -13.66
C ASP A 85 -14.44 0.50 -13.70
N TRP A 86 -14.39 -0.54 -12.85
CA TRP A 86 -15.53 -1.43 -12.64
C TRP A 86 -16.76 -0.67 -12.13
N ALA A 87 -16.59 0.20 -11.13
CA ALA A 87 -17.68 0.98 -10.56
C ALA A 87 -18.33 1.91 -11.60
N ARG A 88 -17.53 2.52 -12.48
CA ARG A 88 -18.03 3.34 -13.60
C ARG A 88 -18.84 2.53 -14.59
N ALA A 89 -18.37 1.35 -14.98
CA ALA A 89 -19.10 0.47 -15.90
C ALA A 89 -20.45 0.04 -15.29
N ALA A 90 -20.47 -0.27 -13.99
CA ALA A 90 -21.71 -0.58 -13.27
C ALA A 90 -22.66 0.62 -13.18
N ASP A 91 -22.12 1.83 -12.95
CA ASP A 91 -22.92 3.06 -12.94
C ASP A 91 -23.49 3.38 -14.33
N GLU A 92 -22.73 3.17 -15.42
CA GLU A 92 -23.21 3.38 -16.80
C GLU A 92 -24.39 2.46 -17.15
N ASP A 93 -24.32 1.18 -16.77
CA ASP A 93 -25.41 0.22 -16.96
C ASP A 93 -26.67 0.65 -16.17
N GLU A 94 -26.51 0.92 -14.87
CA GLU A 94 -27.63 1.24 -13.99
C GLU A 94 -28.28 2.59 -14.33
N ALA A 95 -27.51 3.56 -14.84
CA ALA A 95 -28.01 4.89 -15.20
C ALA A 95 -29.13 4.86 -16.27
N THR A 96 -29.22 3.78 -17.05
CA THR A 96 -30.29 3.60 -18.05
C THR A 96 -31.68 3.51 -17.41
N HIS A 97 -31.75 2.93 -16.21
CA HIS A 97 -33.02 2.62 -15.55
C HIS A 97 -33.19 3.33 -14.20
N PHE A 98 -32.09 3.50 -13.46
CA PHE A 98 -32.10 4.05 -12.11
C PHE A 98 -30.91 5.00 -11.87
N PRO A 99 -30.88 6.17 -12.55
CA PRO A 99 -29.75 7.11 -12.50
C PRO A 99 -29.38 7.62 -11.11
N GLU A 100 -30.32 7.63 -10.16
CA GLU A 100 -30.06 8.03 -8.78
C GLU A 100 -29.20 7.03 -7.98
N PHE A 101 -29.05 5.78 -8.44
CA PHE A 101 -28.20 4.76 -7.80
C PHE A 101 -26.84 4.57 -8.50
N ALA A 102 -26.67 5.15 -9.70
CA ALA A 102 -25.45 5.13 -10.50
C ALA A 102 -24.35 6.07 -9.94
N VAL A 103 -23.96 5.85 -8.68
CA VAL A 103 -23.03 6.72 -7.92
C VAL A 103 -21.85 5.97 -7.31
N ARG A 104 -21.63 4.69 -7.65
CA ARG A 104 -20.58 3.85 -7.04
C ARG A 104 -19.20 4.47 -7.21
N ALA A 105 -18.86 4.97 -8.39
CA ALA A 105 -17.53 5.53 -8.67
C ALA A 105 -17.25 6.84 -7.91
N GLU A 106 -18.29 7.63 -7.65
CA GLU A 106 -18.22 8.82 -6.80
C GLU A 106 -18.02 8.41 -5.33
N LYS A 107 -18.84 7.48 -4.84
CA LYS A 107 -18.75 6.99 -3.46
C LYS A 107 -17.44 6.27 -3.15
N LEU A 108 -16.87 5.56 -4.11
CA LEU A 108 -15.55 4.98 -3.98
C LEU A 108 -14.45 6.06 -3.85
N LEU A 109 -14.54 7.16 -4.62
CA LEU A 109 -13.60 8.27 -4.51
C LEU A 109 -13.72 8.98 -3.14
N GLU A 110 -14.94 9.23 -2.67
CA GLU A 110 -15.18 9.78 -1.33
C GLU A 110 -14.59 8.89 -0.24
N ALA A 111 -14.90 7.58 -0.29
CA ALA A 111 -14.39 6.59 0.65
C ALA A 111 -12.87 6.51 0.65
N GLN A 112 -12.23 6.54 -0.53
CA GLN A 112 -10.77 6.49 -0.63
C GLN A 112 -10.11 7.73 0.00
N ARG A 113 -10.67 8.93 -0.20
CA ARG A 113 -10.16 10.16 0.42
C ARG A 113 -10.31 10.15 1.93
N ALA A 114 -11.47 9.70 2.42
CA ALA A 114 -11.70 9.56 3.85
C ALA A 114 -10.75 8.52 4.47
N TRP A 115 -10.53 7.40 3.78
CA TRP A 115 -9.58 6.37 4.21
C TRP A 115 -8.14 6.90 4.30
N ILE A 116 -7.67 7.72 3.34
CA ILE A 116 -6.33 8.33 3.43
C ILE A 116 -6.22 9.19 4.71
N ALA A 117 -7.21 10.05 4.96
CA ALA A 117 -7.21 10.89 6.16
C ALA A 117 -7.25 10.06 7.45
N PHE A 118 -8.02 8.97 7.45
CA PHE A 118 -8.07 8.02 8.56
C PHE A 118 -6.72 7.33 8.78
N ARG A 119 -6.11 6.76 7.74
CA ARG A 119 -4.78 6.13 7.81
C ARG A 119 -3.74 7.07 8.36
N ASP A 120 -3.68 8.29 7.81
CA ASP A 120 -2.66 9.26 8.22
C ASP A 120 -2.85 9.69 9.68
N ALA A 121 -4.10 9.83 10.14
CA ALA A 121 -4.42 10.13 11.54
C ALA A 121 -4.09 8.94 12.46
N GLU A 122 -4.39 7.72 12.05
CA GLU A 122 -4.15 6.54 12.87
C GLU A 122 -2.66 6.22 13.00
N CYS A 123 -1.91 6.27 11.91
CA CYS A 123 -0.47 6.07 12.00
C CYS A 123 0.23 7.20 12.77
N ALA A 124 -0.31 8.43 12.75
CA ALA A 124 0.17 9.50 13.61
C ALA A 124 -0.11 9.25 15.10
N LEU A 125 -1.23 8.59 15.44
CA LEU A 125 -1.50 8.12 16.79
C LEU A 125 -0.49 7.05 17.21
N ASP A 126 -0.27 6.02 16.38
CA ASP A 126 0.72 4.96 16.63
C ASP A 126 2.11 5.55 16.89
N TYR A 127 2.54 6.54 16.11
CA TYR A 127 3.78 7.27 16.37
C TYR A 127 3.80 7.94 17.74
N ALA A 128 2.70 8.60 18.13
CA ALA A 128 2.62 9.38 19.36
C ALA A 128 2.63 8.51 20.62
N GLU A 129 2.10 7.28 20.59
CA GLU A 129 2.07 6.35 21.73
C GLU A 129 3.47 6.03 22.27
N TRP A 130 4.49 6.04 21.40
CA TRP A 130 5.88 5.75 21.76
C TRP A 130 6.67 6.98 22.26
N GLY A 131 6.07 8.16 22.27
CA GLY A 131 6.66 9.38 22.83
C GLY A 131 8.05 9.72 22.28
N SER A 132 9.04 9.91 23.16
CA SER A 132 10.40 10.30 22.77
C SER A 132 11.30 9.14 22.32
N GLY A 133 10.82 7.89 22.37
CA GLY A 133 11.58 6.70 21.95
C GLY A 133 11.67 6.56 20.44
N SER A 134 12.77 6.01 19.91
CA SER A 134 12.97 5.84 18.46
C SER A 134 12.01 4.84 17.82
N MET A 135 11.44 3.94 18.62
CA MET A 135 10.45 2.93 18.22
C MET A 135 9.23 3.53 17.50
N ARG A 136 8.87 4.78 17.80
CA ARG A 136 7.80 5.52 17.10
C ARG A 136 7.91 5.50 15.57
N ASN A 137 9.14 5.50 15.04
CA ASN A 137 9.36 5.47 13.58
C ASN A 137 9.04 4.10 12.99
N ILE A 138 9.37 3.02 13.73
CA ILE A 138 9.02 1.66 13.34
C ILE A 138 7.50 1.51 13.40
N ALA A 139 6.87 1.95 14.50
CA ALA A 139 5.42 1.87 14.66
C ALA A 139 4.66 2.61 13.55
N TYR A 140 5.07 3.83 13.22
CA TYR A 140 4.48 4.58 12.11
C TYR A 140 4.64 3.86 10.77
N ALA A 141 5.86 3.39 10.46
CA ALA A 141 6.13 2.72 9.18
C ALA A 141 5.36 1.39 9.06
N ASP A 142 5.26 0.64 10.15
CA ASP A 142 4.49 -0.60 10.23
C ASP A 142 2.99 -0.34 10.03
N CYS A 143 2.41 0.65 10.73
CA CYS A 143 1.02 1.06 10.53
C CYS A 143 0.72 1.43 9.07
N MET A 144 1.58 2.26 8.47
CA MET A 144 1.43 2.68 7.08
C MET A 144 1.47 1.47 6.13
N MET A 145 2.35 0.50 6.37
CA MET A 145 2.42 -0.75 5.61
C MET A 145 1.14 -1.57 5.76
N GLN A 146 0.72 -1.84 7.00
CA GLN A 146 -0.44 -2.69 7.31
C GLN A 146 -1.73 -2.13 6.71
N MET A 147 -2.05 -0.86 7.00
CA MET A 147 -3.29 -0.25 6.51
C MET A 147 -3.33 -0.16 4.97
N THR A 148 -2.18 0.11 4.33
CA THR A 148 -2.09 0.18 2.87
C THR A 148 -2.29 -1.20 2.23
N ALA A 149 -1.73 -2.26 2.82
CA ALA A 149 -1.96 -3.64 2.39
C ALA A 149 -3.43 -4.04 2.52
N GLU A 150 -4.04 -3.79 3.68
CA GLU A 150 -5.45 -4.09 3.94
C GLU A 150 -6.37 -3.41 2.94
N ARG A 151 -6.18 -2.11 2.69
CA ARG A 151 -6.99 -1.37 1.73
C ARG A 151 -6.82 -1.87 0.30
N THR A 152 -5.61 -2.26 -0.08
CA THR A 152 -5.33 -2.88 -1.38
C THR A 152 -6.16 -4.15 -1.57
N ILE A 153 -6.19 -5.01 -0.54
CA ILE A 153 -6.91 -6.28 -0.57
C ILE A 153 -8.43 -6.04 -0.58
N GLU A 154 -8.91 -5.08 0.20
CA GLU A 154 -10.31 -4.67 0.24
C GLU A 154 -10.80 -4.20 -1.13
N LEU A 155 -10.06 -3.27 -1.78
CA LEU A 155 -10.40 -2.73 -3.10
C LEU A 155 -10.51 -3.84 -4.15
N ARG A 156 -9.58 -4.78 -4.15
CA ARG A 156 -9.60 -5.94 -5.05
C ARG A 156 -10.79 -6.87 -4.77
N ARG A 157 -11.07 -7.15 -3.49
CA ARG A 157 -12.21 -7.98 -3.08
C ARG A 157 -13.55 -7.39 -3.55
N MET A 158 -13.71 -6.07 -3.53
CA MET A 158 -14.95 -5.41 -3.97
C MET A 158 -15.34 -5.80 -5.40
N ARG A 159 -14.37 -5.94 -6.31
CA ARG A 159 -14.63 -6.35 -7.71
C ARG A 159 -14.73 -7.86 -7.88
N GLU A 160 -13.95 -8.64 -7.13
CA GLU A 160 -13.98 -10.12 -7.20
C GLU A 160 -15.32 -10.70 -6.72
N MET A 161 -16.04 -10.01 -5.83
CA MET A 161 -17.39 -10.44 -5.40
C MET A 161 -18.45 -10.41 -6.50
N PHE A 162 -18.19 -9.73 -7.62
CA PHE A 162 -19.13 -9.56 -8.73
C PHE A 162 -18.61 -10.15 -10.06
N GLN A 163 -17.52 -10.91 -10.00
CA GLN A 163 -16.95 -11.66 -11.13
C GLN A 163 -17.29 -13.14 -10.99
#